data_AF-A0A7X9F037-F1
#
_entry.id   AF-A0A7X9F037-F1
#
_cell.length_a   1.000
_cell.length_b   1.000
_cell.length_c   1.000
_cell.angle_alpha   90.00
_cell.angle_beta   90.00
_cell.angle_gamma   90.00
#
_symmetry.space_group_name_H-M   'P 1'
#
loop_
_entity.id
_entity.type
_entity.pdbx_description
1 polymer ?
#
loop_
_entity_poly.entity_id
_entity_poly.type
_entity_poly.pdbx_seq_one_letter_code
_entity_poly.pdbx_strand_id
1 'polypeptide(L)'
;MTLIYKLIMKSGPEAEKVYKLEKDEFVIGRELINDLIISDPEVSRKHARLFKKNEQYYVEDLNSTNGTYHAGKQITRPILLKSGDLIDLGKSVVLEFVAEEVGGISEMESGPEQAPEKQEGTKEIKKTSLKRNLKKSKQPKPELEPAESAEPVKEPVRGGKLQNLPSWVKVLLIVLLFLIVFCVIPLLIIEWTNQWCNLFGAFFNQIQPGVCP
;
A
#
# COMPACT_ATOMS: atom_id res chain seq x y z
N MET A 1 18.07 -24.92 -2.82
CA MET A 1 16.83 -24.49 -2.16
C MET A 1 16.31 -23.29 -2.92
N THR A 2 15.07 -23.32 -3.39
CA THR A 2 14.50 -22.22 -4.18
C THR A 2 13.62 -21.38 -3.25
N LEU A 3 13.91 -20.07 -3.17
CA LEU A 3 13.07 -19.12 -2.45
C LEU A 3 11.92 -18.69 -3.36
N ILE A 4 10.69 -18.82 -2.85
CA ILE A 4 9.50 -18.27 -3.50
C ILE A 4 9.08 -17.03 -2.75
N TYR A 5 8.85 -15.95 -3.49
CA TYR A 5 8.39 -14.68 -2.94
C TYR A 5 6.96 -14.40 -3.40
N LYS A 6 6.13 -13.95 -2.47
CA LYS A 6 4.73 -13.60 -2.74
C LYS A 6 4.30 -12.39 -1.93
N LEU A 7 3.32 -11.68 -2.45
CA LEU A 7 2.56 -10.64 -1.77
C LEU A 7 1.15 -11.18 -1.47
N ILE A 8 0.67 -10.95 -0.26
CA ILE A 8 -0.69 -11.29 0.16
C ILE A 8 -1.42 -10.00 0.48
N MET A 9 -2.55 -9.72 -0.18
CA MET A 9 -3.35 -8.54 0.15
C MET A 9 -4.13 -8.79 1.45
N LYS A 10 -3.81 -8.07 2.53
CA LYS A 10 -4.51 -8.18 3.83
C LYS A 10 -5.73 -7.29 3.89
N SER A 11 -5.66 -6.13 3.25
CA SER A 11 -6.75 -5.17 3.11
C SER A 11 -6.70 -4.54 1.72
N GLY A 12 -7.86 -4.25 1.14
CA GLY A 12 -7.99 -3.63 -0.17
C GLY A 12 -9.13 -4.25 -1.00
N PRO A 13 -9.24 -3.88 -2.29
CA PRO A 13 -10.31 -4.35 -3.17
C PRO A 13 -10.24 -5.86 -3.47
N GLU A 14 -9.07 -6.47 -3.34
CA GLU A 14 -8.82 -7.88 -3.61
C GLU A 14 -8.22 -8.58 -2.38
N ALA A 15 -8.85 -8.42 -1.22
CA ALA A 15 -8.38 -9.00 0.05
C ALA A 15 -8.18 -10.53 -0.06
N GLU A 16 -7.18 -11.03 0.67
CA GLU A 16 -6.68 -12.41 0.72
C GLU A 16 -6.07 -12.95 -0.59
N LYS A 17 -6.04 -12.16 -1.66
CA LYS A 17 -5.42 -12.59 -2.91
C LYS A 17 -3.90 -12.63 -2.80
N VAL A 18 -3.32 -13.67 -3.40
CA VAL A 18 -1.88 -13.94 -3.40
C VAL A 18 -1.30 -13.63 -4.79
N TYR A 19 -0.22 -12.87 -4.82
CA TYR A 19 0.50 -12.50 -6.04
C TYR A 19 1.94 -12.99 -5.94
N LYS A 20 2.38 -13.80 -6.90
CA LYS A 20 3.76 -14.30 -6.95
C LYS A 20 4.68 -13.24 -7.53
N LEU A 21 5.84 -13.07 -6.92
CA LEU A 21 6.90 -12.19 -7.41
C LEU A 21 7.83 -13.01 -8.30
N GLU A 22 7.55 -13.00 -9.61
CA GLU A 22 8.33 -13.74 -10.61
C GLU A 22 9.41 -12.89 -11.29
N LYS A 23 9.35 -11.56 -11.11
CA LYS A 23 10.23 -10.58 -11.74
C LYS A 23 11.17 -9.95 -10.71
N ASP A 24 12.31 -9.48 -11.20
CA ASP A 24 13.26 -8.70 -10.39
C ASP A 24 12.73 -7.31 -10.06
N GLU A 25 11.93 -6.72 -10.95
CA GLU A 25 11.20 -5.47 -10.70
C GLU A 25 9.70 -5.74 -10.86
N PHE A 26 8.93 -5.31 -9.87
CA PHE A 26 7.50 -5.55 -9.77
C PHE A 26 6.80 -4.26 -9.34
N VAL A 27 6.08 -3.64 -10.26
CA VAL A 27 5.45 -2.34 -10.06
C VAL A 27 4.02 -2.53 -9.58
N ILE A 28 3.64 -1.74 -8.57
CA ILE A 28 2.31 -1.73 -7.97
C ILE A 28 1.65 -0.38 -8.21
N GLY A 29 0.40 -0.40 -8.64
CA GLY A 29 -0.39 0.81 -8.75
C GLY A 29 -1.76 0.57 -9.37
N ARG A 30 -2.51 1.63 -9.60
CA ARG A 30 -3.86 1.55 -10.17
C ARG A 30 -3.89 1.49 -11.70
N GLU A 31 -2.81 1.87 -12.39
CA GLU A 31 -2.76 1.73 -13.84
C GLU A 31 -2.67 0.27 -14.29
N LEU A 32 -3.32 -0.04 -15.41
CA LEU A 32 -3.36 -1.38 -16.01
C LEU A 32 -2.01 -1.86 -16.55
N ILE A 33 -1.02 -0.98 -16.65
CA ILE A 33 0.33 -1.31 -17.12
C ILE A 33 1.21 -1.91 -16.02
N ASN A 34 0.79 -1.81 -14.75
CA ASN A 34 1.56 -2.32 -13.62
C ASN A 34 1.42 -3.83 -13.48
N ASP A 35 2.39 -4.46 -12.81
CA ASP A 35 2.38 -5.89 -12.56
C ASP A 35 1.29 -6.29 -11.54
N LEU A 36 1.08 -5.45 -10.52
CA LEU A 36 -0.03 -5.55 -9.60
C LEU A 36 -0.94 -4.34 -9.74
N ILE A 37 -2.13 -4.61 -10.28
CA ILE A 37 -3.17 -3.63 -10.50
C ILE A 37 -4.07 -3.61 -9.26
N ILE A 38 -4.17 -2.46 -8.60
CA ILE A 38 -5.05 -2.28 -7.45
C ILE A 38 -6.05 -1.17 -7.77
N SER A 39 -7.32 -1.56 -7.92
CA SER A 39 -8.41 -0.65 -8.28
C SER A 39 -8.92 0.15 -7.08
N ASP A 40 -8.04 0.94 -6.45
CA ASP A 40 -8.35 1.75 -5.28
C ASP A 40 -7.99 3.23 -5.50
N PRO A 41 -8.87 4.18 -5.16
CA PRO A 41 -8.62 5.61 -5.38
C PRO A 41 -7.45 6.19 -4.58
N GLU A 42 -7.11 5.61 -3.42
CA GLU A 42 -5.95 6.02 -2.63
C GLU A 42 -4.63 5.50 -3.23
N VAL A 43 -4.70 4.50 -4.12
CA VAL A 43 -3.55 3.98 -4.84
C VAL A 43 -3.29 4.84 -6.09
N SER A 44 -2.02 5.24 -6.23
CA SER A 44 -1.55 6.08 -7.33
C SER A 44 -1.39 5.24 -8.59
N ARG A 45 -1.38 5.91 -9.74
CA ARG A 45 -1.21 5.28 -11.06
C ARG A 45 0.00 4.34 -11.08
N LYS A 46 1.15 4.84 -10.66
CA LYS A 46 2.34 4.08 -10.27
C LYS A 46 2.63 4.48 -8.83
N HIS A 47 2.47 3.58 -7.87
CA HIS A 47 2.47 3.93 -6.45
C HIS A 47 3.77 3.49 -5.79
N ALA A 48 4.12 2.22 -5.91
CA ALA A 48 5.35 1.67 -5.37
C ALA A 48 5.94 0.67 -6.34
N ARG A 49 7.22 0.37 -6.17
CA ARG A 49 7.85 -0.79 -6.79
C ARG A 49 8.53 -1.65 -5.76
N LEU A 50 8.49 -2.95 -5.98
CA LEU A 50 9.40 -3.89 -5.36
C LEU A 50 10.50 -4.19 -6.37
N PHE A 51 11.75 -4.16 -5.91
CA PHE A 51 12.87 -4.52 -6.75
C PHE A 51 13.87 -5.38 -5.99
N LYS A 52 14.50 -6.30 -6.71
CA LYS A 52 15.48 -7.24 -6.16
C LYS A 52 16.88 -6.65 -6.29
N LYS A 53 17.63 -6.66 -5.19
CA LYS A 53 19.05 -6.28 -5.14
C LYS A 53 19.78 -7.23 -4.20
N ASN A 54 20.87 -7.84 -4.65
CA ASN A 54 21.65 -8.81 -3.88
C ASN A 54 20.77 -9.95 -3.30
N GLU A 55 19.89 -10.52 -4.13
CA GLU A 55 18.94 -11.57 -3.72
C GLU A 55 17.91 -11.16 -2.65
N GLN A 56 17.77 -9.87 -2.39
CA GLN A 56 16.84 -9.33 -1.41
C GLN A 56 15.86 -8.36 -2.06
N TYR A 57 14.59 -8.41 -1.65
CA TYR A 57 13.58 -7.48 -2.14
C TYR A 57 13.58 -6.19 -1.32
N TYR A 58 13.49 -5.07 -2.02
CA TYR A 58 13.32 -3.74 -1.47
C TYR A 58 12.00 -3.17 -1.95
N VAL A 59 11.35 -2.38 -1.11
CA VAL A 59 10.21 -1.54 -1.49
C VAL A 59 10.65 -0.09 -1.62
N GLU A 60 10.17 0.57 -2.67
CA GLU A 60 10.37 2.00 -2.91
C GLU A 60 9.07 2.66 -3.34
N ASP A 61 8.80 3.83 -2.77
CA ASP A 61 7.69 4.69 -3.17
C ASP A 61 8.03 5.44 -4.47
N LEU A 62 7.12 5.43 -5.44
CA LEU A 62 7.29 6.07 -6.74
C LEU A 62 6.67 7.48 -6.77
N ASN A 63 6.87 8.26 -5.71
CA ASN A 63 6.24 9.56 -5.47
C ASN A 63 4.71 9.46 -5.47
N SER A 64 4.19 8.50 -4.69
CA SER A 64 2.76 8.31 -4.57
C SER A 64 2.08 9.48 -3.83
N THR A 65 0.79 9.68 -4.09
CA THR A 65 0.03 10.81 -3.52
C THR A 65 -0.21 10.65 -2.02
N ASN A 66 -0.51 9.42 -1.57
CA ASN A 66 -0.83 9.13 -0.17
C ASN A 66 0.35 8.52 0.61
N GLY A 67 1.45 8.22 -0.08
CA GLY A 67 2.63 7.60 0.49
C GLY A 67 2.53 6.07 0.60
N THR A 68 3.69 5.44 0.56
CA THR A 68 3.89 4.05 0.98
C THR A 68 4.40 4.02 2.43
N TYR A 69 3.91 3.08 3.23
CA TYR A 69 4.32 2.91 4.62
C TYR A 69 4.85 1.50 4.86
N HIS A 70 5.83 1.38 5.74
CA HIS A 70 6.37 0.12 6.22
C HIS A 70 6.39 0.16 7.74
N ALA A 71 5.78 -0.84 8.39
CA ALA A 71 5.63 -0.89 9.84
C ALA A 71 5.06 0.43 10.44
N GLY A 72 4.06 1.02 9.78
CA GLY A 72 3.38 2.25 10.20
C GLY A 72 4.18 3.55 10.01
N LYS A 73 5.33 3.52 9.34
CA LYS A 73 6.14 4.71 9.01
C LYS A 73 6.21 4.91 7.52
N GLN A 74 6.01 6.15 7.07
CA GLN A 74 6.15 6.49 5.66
C GLN A 74 7.60 6.27 5.22
N ILE A 75 7.78 5.55 4.11
CA ILE A 75 9.11 5.34 3.52
C ILE A 75 9.45 6.51 2.59
N THR A 76 10.69 6.99 2.67
CA THR A 76 11.22 8.06 1.78
C THR A 76 12.42 7.59 0.96
N ARG A 77 12.87 6.36 1.21
CA ARG A 77 14.00 5.70 0.56
C ARG A 77 13.69 4.21 0.46
N PRO A 78 14.38 3.47 -0.41
CA PRO A 78 14.22 2.03 -0.47
C PRO A 78 14.46 1.35 0.88
N ILE A 79 13.52 0.47 1.27
CA ILE A 79 13.58 -0.32 2.51
C ILE A 79 13.68 -1.80 2.16
N LEU A 80 14.59 -2.51 2.83
CA LEU A 80 14.73 -3.96 2.72
C LEU A 80 13.50 -4.64 3.34
N LEU A 81 12.85 -5.51 2.58
CA LEU A 81 11.72 -6.31 3.05
C LEU A 81 12.18 -7.63 3.65
N LYS A 82 11.53 -8.01 4.75
CA LYS A 82 11.65 -9.33 5.38
C LYS A 82 10.30 -10.05 5.32
N SER A 83 10.35 -11.38 5.34
CA SER A 83 9.14 -12.21 5.39
C SER A 83 8.28 -11.82 6.60
N GLY A 84 6.98 -11.59 6.37
CA GLY A 84 6.02 -11.07 7.33
C GLY A 84 5.88 -9.54 7.37
N ASP A 85 6.70 -8.81 6.61
CA ASP A 85 6.60 -7.34 6.59
C ASP A 85 5.30 -6.87 5.94
N LEU A 86 4.69 -5.85 6.55
CA LEU A 86 3.50 -5.18 6.05
C LEU A 86 3.89 -3.88 5.33
N ILE A 87 3.32 -3.71 4.15
CA ILE A 87 3.46 -2.55 3.27
C ILE A 87 2.08 -1.94 3.09
N ASP A 88 1.88 -0.72 3.57
CA ASP A 88 0.63 0.00 3.40
C ASP A 88 0.74 0.96 2.22
N LEU A 89 -0.27 0.94 1.34
CA LEU A 89 -0.39 1.88 0.22
C LEU A 89 -1.55 2.84 0.54
N GLY A 90 -1.23 4.06 0.96
CA GLY A 90 -2.22 4.94 1.57
C GLY A 90 -2.76 4.37 2.89
N LYS A 91 -4.09 4.33 3.06
CA LYS A 91 -4.75 3.85 4.28
C LYS A 91 -5.67 2.65 4.04
N SER A 92 -6.11 2.43 2.80
CA SER A 92 -7.07 1.38 2.45
C SER A 92 -6.41 0.03 2.15
N VAL A 93 -5.18 0.02 1.65
CA VAL A 93 -4.53 -1.18 1.11
C VAL A 93 -3.34 -1.59 1.94
N VAL A 94 -3.31 -2.86 2.35
CA VAL A 94 -2.22 -3.46 3.13
C VAL A 94 -1.75 -4.73 2.43
N LEU A 95 -0.46 -4.83 2.15
CA LEU A 95 0.18 -5.98 1.53
C LEU A 95 1.17 -6.62 2.51
N GLU A 96 1.12 -7.93 2.65
CA GLU A 96 2.09 -8.71 3.43
C GLU A 96 3.10 -9.37 2.48
N PHE A 97 4.39 -9.12 2.71
CA PHE A 97 5.47 -9.74 1.96
C PHE A 97 5.87 -11.07 2.60
N VAL A 98 5.88 -12.15 1.83
CA VAL A 98 6.23 -13.49 2.32
C VAL A 98 7.33 -14.08 1.44
N ALA A 99 8.41 -14.52 2.08
CA ALA A 99 9.47 -15.33 1.49
C ALA A 99 9.41 -16.74 2.10
N GLU A 100 9.23 -17.75 1.26
CA GLU A 100 9.13 -19.17 1.65
C GLU A 100 10.28 -19.96 1.03
N GLU A 101 10.96 -20.76 1.84
CA GLU A 101 11.94 -21.74 1.37
C GLU A 101 11.21 -23.01 0.92
N VAL A 102 11.25 -23.30 -0.38
CA VAL A 102 10.85 -24.62 -0.85
C VAL A 102 12.06 -25.53 -0.71
N GLY A 103 12.05 -26.34 0.35
CA GLY A 103 12.96 -27.46 0.54
C GLY A 103 12.83 -28.40 -0.66
N GLY A 104 13.97 -28.74 -1.28
CA GLY A 104 14.01 -29.56 -2.48
C GLY A 104 13.28 -30.88 -2.27
N ILE A 105 12.30 -31.14 -3.13
CA ILE A 105 11.83 -32.49 -3.40
C ILE A 105 13.06 -33.31 -3.80
N SER A 106 13.35 -34.34 -3.02
CA SER A 106 14.26 -35.41 -3.40
C SER A 106 13.81 -35.98 -4.74
N GLU A 107 14.69 -35.89 -5.73
CA GLU A 107 14.61 -36.69 -6.95
C GLU A 107 14.54 -38.17 -6.55
N MET A 108 13.37 -38.78 -6.68
CA MET A 108 13.29 -40.20 -6.97
C MET A 108 13.04 -40.32 -8.47
N GLU A 109 14.08 -40.82 -9.14
CA GLU A 109 14.11 -41.14 -10.56
C GLU A 109 12.99 -42.11 -10.95
N SER A 110 12.35 -41.83 -12.08
CA SER A 110 12.07 -42.84 -13.10
C SER A 110 11.98 -42.16 -14.46
N GLY A 111 13.06 -42.18 -15.24
CA GLY A 111 12.99 -42.12 -16.70
C GLY A 111 12.48 -43.46 -17.28
N PRO A 112 12.33 -43.63 -18.61
CA PRO A 112 12.86 -42.80 -19.70
C PRO A 112 11.86 -42.43 -20.82
N GLU A 113 12.21 -41.36 -21.57
CA GLU A 113 12.28 -41.28 -23.04
C GLU A 113 11.15 -41.85 -23.93
N GLN A 114 10.50 -40.97 -24.71
CA GLN A 114 10.67 -40.90 -26.18
C GLN A 114 9.73 -39.88 -26.85
N ALA A 115 10.32 -39.05 -27.73
CA ALA A 115 9.63 -38.38 -28.83
C ALA A 115 9.20 -39.40 -29.90
N PRO A 116 8.29 -39.03 -30.82
CA PRO A 116 8.79 -38.87 -32.19
C PRO A 116 8.18 -37.70 -32.99
N GLU A 117 8.82 -37.57 -34.15
CA GLU A 117 8.89 -36.55 -35.17
C GLU A 117 7.73 -36.60 -36.21
N LYS A 118 7.47 -35.44 -36.84
CA LYS A 118 6.98 -35.12 -38.21
C LYS A 118 5.90 -35.95 -38.94
N GLN A 119 5.00 -35.22 -39.61
CA GLN A 119 4.81 -35.09 -41.08
C GLN A 119 3.65 -34.08 -41.32
N GLU A 120 3.79 -32.95 -42.00
CA GLU A 120 4.10 -32.67 -43.43
C GLU A 120 2.91 -32.92 -44.39
N GLY A 121 2.55 -31.89 -45.17
CA GLY A 121 1.64 -31.92 -46.32
C GLY A 121 0.36 -31.11 -46.17
N THR A 122 -0.11 -30.21 -47.04
CA THR A 122 0.38 -29.57 -48.29
C THR A 122 -0.78 -28.66 -48.81
N LYS A 123 -0.47 -27.73 -49.74
CA LYS A 123 -1.34 -26.96 -50.66
C LYS A 123 -1.85 -25.61 -50.11
N GLU A 124 -1.22 -24.45 -50.35
CA GLU A 124 -0.71 -23.78 -51.57
C GLU A 124 -1.80 -23.06 -52.41
N ILE A 125 -1.44 -21.83 -52.86
CA ILE A 125 -1.98 -21.03 -53.99
C ILE A 125 -3.18 -20.11 -53.63
N LYS A 126 -3.23 -18.77 -53.84
CA LYS A 126 -2.61 -17.88 -54.84
C LYS A 126 -2.58 -16.39 -54.39
N LYS A 127 -1.41 -15.77 -54.55
CA LYS A 127 -1.07 -14.47 -55.18
C LYS A 127 -2.09 -13.31 -55.20
N THR A 128 -1.63 -12.10 -54.87
CA THR A 128 -1.51 -10.88 -55.73
C THR A 128 -0.97 -9.73 -54.85
N SER A 129 0.34 -9.46 -54.75
CA SER A 129 1.17 -8.59 -55.59
C SER A 129 0.59 -7.20 -55.89
N LEU A 130 1.10 -6.15 -55.20
CA LEU A 130 1.22 -4.78 -55.74
C LEU A 130 2.25 -3.94 -54.96
N LYS A 131 3.46 -3.95 -55.50
CA LYS A 131 4.51 -2.92 -55.60
C LYS A 131 4.41 -1.61 -54.76
N ARG A 132 5.48 -1.42 -53.96
CA ARG A 132 6.52 -0.38 -54.11
C ARG A 132 6.16 1.07 -53.70
N ASN A 133 6.82 1.57 -52.65
CA ASN A 133 7.80 2.66 -52.81
C ASN A 133 8.65 2.94 -51.57
N LEU A 134 9.97 2.89 -51.77
CA LEU A 134 10.98 3.53 -50.92
C LEU A 134 10.77 5.05 -50.94
N LYS A 135 10.79 5.71 -49.78
CA LYS A 135 11.52 6.98 -49.67
C LYS A 135 12.08 7.25 -48.27
N LYS A 136 13.40 7.15 -48.24
CA LYS A 136 14.41 7.67 -47.32
C LYS A 136 14.16 9.14 -46.95
N SER A 137 14.20 9.48 -45.66
CA SER A 137 14.63 10.79 -45.12
C SER A 137 14.82 10.66 -43.60
N LYS A 138 16.05 10.49 -43.10
CA LYS A 138 17.04 11.52 -42.71
C LYS A 138 16.94 11.84 -41.21
N GLN A 139 17.94 11.39 -40.46
CA GLN A 139 18.24 11.77 -39.07
C GLN A 139 18.38 13.30 -38.93
N PRO A 140 18.15 13.82 -37.72
CA PRO A 140 19.18 14.64 -37.12
C PRO A 140 19.58 14.18 -35.70
N LYS A 141 20.90 14.27 -35.50
CA LYS A 141 21.70 14.17 -34.27
C LYS A 141 21.32 15.28 -33.26
N PRO A 142 21.41 15.00 -31.95
CA PRO A 142 22.07 15.93 -31.02
C PRO A 142 23.08 15.13 -30.17
N GLU A 143 24.38 15.17 -30.47
CA GLU A 143 25.37 16.15 -29.96
C GLU A 143 25.36 16.18 -28.44
N LEU A 144 26.34 15.47 -27.87
CA LEU A 144 26.72 15.53 -26.46
C LEU A 144 27.37 16.89 -26.21
N GLU A 145 26.85 17.65 -25.25
CA GLU A 145 27.62 18.69 -24.56
C GLU A 145 27.94 18.20 -23.13
N PRO A 146 29.19 18.34 -22.66
CA PRO A 146 29.60 17.93 -21.32
C PRO A 146 29.05 18.88 -20.24
N ALA A 147 28.61 18.29 -19.14
CA ALA A 147 28.32 18.99 -17.90
C ALA A 147 29.62 19.42 -17.20
N GLU A 148 29.81 20.72 -17.03
CA GLU A 148 30.80 21.29 -16.12
C GLU A 148 30.25 22.57 -15.49
N SER A 149 29.93 22.50 -14.20
CA SER A 149 30.15 23.52 -13.15
C SER A 149 29.18 23.32 -11.98
N ALA A 150 29.75 22.97 -10.83
CA ALA A 150 29.16 23.04 -9.49
C ALA A 150 28.91 24.52 -9.12
N GLU A 151 28.04 24.96 -8.21
CA GLU A 151 27.75 24.66 -6.79
C GLU A 151 26.51 25.53 -6.37
N PRO A 152 26.06 25.65 -5.09
CA PRO A 152 25.93 24.70 -3.99
C PRO A 152 24.46 24.61 -3.46
N VAL A 153 24.06 23.43 -2.99
CA VAL A 153 22.85 23.22 -2.19
C VAL A 153 23.06 23.83 -0.80
N LYS A 154 22.28 24.86 -0.46
CA LYS A 154 22.09 25.30 0.92
C LYS A 154 20.88 24.58 1.51
N GLU A 155 21.13 23.62 2.40
CA GLU A 155 20.28 23.46 3.58
C GLU A 155 21.10 23.89 4.79
N PRO A 156 20.48 24.56 5.77
CA PRO A 156 20.21 23.80 6.99
C PRO A 156 18.90 24.12 7.72
N VAL A 157 18.29 23.03 8.20
CA VAL A 157 17.93 22.79 9.62
C VAL A 157 16.55 23.26 10.11
N ARG A 158 15.70 22.23 10.28
CA ARG A 158 15.05 21.79 11.54
C ARG A 158 13.94 22.66 12.10
N GLY A 159 12.73 22.12 11.98
CA GLY A 159 11.62 22.38 12.89
C GLY A 159 10.77 21.12 13.01
N GLY A 160 11.23 20.12 13.75
CA GLY A 160 10.41 18.98 14.16
C GLY A 160 9.25 19.48 15.00
N LYS A 161 8.10 19.72 14.36
CA LYS A 161 6.86 20.07 15.01
C LYS A 161 6.02 18.79 15.12
N LEU A 162 5.97 18.21 16.33
CA LEU A 162 4.86 17.35 16.76
C LEU A 162 3.58 18.19 16.78
N GLN A 163 3.01 18.52 15.63
CA GLN A 163 1.75 19.26 15.55
C GLN A 163 1.31 19.35 14.11
N ASN A 164 0.65 18.29 13.62
CA ASN A 164 -0.37 18.39 12.58
C ASN A 164 -1.39 17.27 12.80
N LEU A 165 -1.96 17.22 14.01
CA LEU A 165 -3.26 16.55 14.19
C LEU A 165 -4.25 17.30 13.29
N PRO A 166 -4.99 16.61 12.41
CA PRO A 166 -5.82 17.27 11.42
C PRO A 166 -6.87 18.14 12.12
N SER A 167 -7.19 19.30 11.55
CA SER A 167 -7.97 20.35 12.21
C SER A 167 -9.31 19.86 12.75
N TRP A 168 -9.94 18.88 12.08
CA TRP A 168 -11.18 18.26 12.53
C TRP A 168 -11.02 17.46 13.84
N VAL A 169 -9.85 16.84 14.09
CA VAL A 169 -9.57 16.12 15.35
C VAL A 169 -9.40 17.10 16.50
N LYS A 170 -8.79 18.28 16.27
CA LYS A 170 -8.71 19.34 17.28
C LYS A 170 -10.10 19.85 17.65
N VAL A 171 -10.95 20.09 16.65
CA VAL A 171 -12.35 20.49 16.87
C VAL A 171 -13.11 19.39 17.63
N LEU A 172 -12.94 18.12 17.25
CA LEU A 172 -13.57 17.00 17.93
C LEU A 172 -13.13 16.88 19.40
N LEU A 173 -11.84 17.06 19.69
CA LEU A 173 -11.33 17.05 21.06
C LEU A 173 -11.87 18.22 21.90
N ILE A 174 -12.01 19.41 21.32
CA ILE A 174 -12.59 20.57 22.00
C ILE A 174 -14.08 20.33 22.29
N VAL A 175 -14.83 19.79 21.33
CA VAL A 175 -16.26 19.47 21.52
C VAL A 175 -16.43 18.35 22.56
N LEU A 176 -15.59 17.31 22.52
CA LEU A 176 -15.62 16.23 23.50
C LEU A 176 -15.32 16.74 24.91
N LEU A 177 -14.28 17.58 25.06
CA LEU A 177 -13.93 18.19 26.34
C LEU A 177 -15.05 19.11 26.85
N PHE A 178 -15.70 19.87 25.96
CA PHE A 178 -16.85 20.69 26.31
C PHE A 178 -18.03 19.84 26.81
N LEU A 179 -18.38 18.76 26.12
CA LEU A 179 -19.46 17.86 26.55
C LEU A 179 -19.15 17.20 27.90
N ILE A 180 -17.90 16.80 28.13
CA ILE A 180 -17.51 16.23 29.41
C ILE A 180 -17.67 17.26 30.52
N VAL A 181 -17.14 18.47 30.33
CA VAL A 181 -17.12 19.52 31.37
C VAL A 181 -18.51 20.10 31.65
N PHE A 182 -19.33 20.30 30.62
CA PHE A 182 -20.62 20.98 30.75
C PHE A 182 -21.82 20.04 30.84
N CYS A 183 -21.70 18.78 30.43
CA CYS A 183 -22.79 17.80 30.53
C CYS A 183 -22.48 16.69 31.52
N VAL A 184 -21.35 16.00 31.36
CA VAL A 184 -21.06 14.79 32.14
C VAL A 184 -20.67 15.13 33.58
N ILE A 185 -19.74 16.06 33.80
CA ILE A 185 -19.28 16.43 35.14
C ILE A 185 -20.43 16.96 36.01
N PRO A 186 -21.30 17.89 35.54
CA PRO A 186 -22.45 18.32 36.33
C PRO A 186 -23.39 17.17 36.67
N LEU A 187 -23.70 16.27 35.72
CA LEU A 187 -24.56 15.11 36.01
C LEU A 187 -23.95 14.19 37.08
N LEU A 188 -22.65 13.91 36.98
CA LEU A 188 -21.93 13.11 37.99
C LEU A 188 -21.91 13.80 39.36
N ILE A 189 -21.78 15.13 39.40
CA ILE A 189 -21.85 15.89 40.65
C ILE A 189 -23.26 15.80 41.24
N ILE A 190 -24.33 15.96 40.45
CA ILE A 190 -25.71 15.92 40.95
C ILE A 190 -26.04 14.52 41.48
N GLU A 191 -25.59 13.46 40.82
CA GLU A 191 -25.68 12.08 41.32
C GLU A 191 -24.88 11.89 42.61
N TRP A 192 -23.60 12.31 42.64
CA TRP A 192 -22.73 12.09 43.79
C TRP A 192 -23.13 12.89 45.04
N THR A 193 -23.68 14.09 44.84
CA THR A 193 -24.15 14.96 45.92
C THR A 193 -25.62 14.76 46.28
N ASN A 194 -26.29 13.77 45.66
CA ASN A 194 -27.71 13.47 45.84
C ASN A 194 -28.65 14.70 45.66
N GLN A 195 -28.23 15.68 44.86
CA GLN A 195 -28.99 16.92 44.65
C GLN A 195 -30.34 16.65 43.94
N TRP A 196 -30.48 15.50 43.28
CA TRP A 196 -31.75 15.01 42.74
C TRP A 196 -32.83 14.81 43.81
N CYS A 197 -32.47 14.43 45.04
CA CYS A 197 -33.44 14.29 46.13
C CYS A 197 -34.00 15.65 46.60
N ASN A 198 -33.22 16.72 46.53
CA ASN A 198 -33.71 18.08 46.83
C ASN A 198 -34.62 18.64 45.72
N LEU A 199 -34.36 18.29 44.45
CA LEU A 199 -35.09 18.84 43.32
C LEU A 199 -36.35 18.04 42.96
N PHE A 200 -36.35 16.72 43.19
CA PHE A 200 -37.43 15.80 42.79
C PHE A 200 -37.83 14.79 43.88
N GLY A 201 -37.47 15.01 45.14
CA GLY A 201 -37.70 14.03 46.22
C GLY A 201 -39.17 13.57 46.36
N ALA A 202 -40.13 14.47 46.14
CA ALA A 202 -41.56 14.13 46.21
C ALA A 202 -41.99 13.14 45.10
N PHE A 203 -41.44 13.26 43.90
CA PHE A 203 -41.76 12.39 42.78
C PHE A 203 -41.18 10.98 42.99
N PHE A 204 -39.93 10.88 43.45
CA PHE A 204 -39.29 9.59 43.66
C PHE A 204 -39.85 8.84 44.87
N ASN A 205 -40.22 9.53 45.96
CA ASN A 205 -40.90 8.89 47.10
C ASN A 205 -42.31 8.39 46.78
N GLN A 206 -42.94 8.84 45.69
CA GLN A 206 -44.21 8.32 45.21
C GLN A 206 -44.05 7.02 44.39
N ILE A 207 -42.92 6.84 43.71
CA ILE A 207 -42.61 5.63 42.92
C ILE A 207 -42.06 4.53 43.83
N GLN A 208 -41.18 4.87 44.77
CA GLN A 208 -40.65 3.98 45.79
C GLN A 208 -40.46 4.74 47.12
N PRO A 209 -41.26 4.49 48.15
CA PRO A 209 -41.13 5.18 49.43
C PRO A 209 -39.80 4.83 50.11
N GLY A 210 -39.02 5.84 50.49
CA GLY A 210 -37.76 5.68 51.24
C GLY A 210 -36.47 5.72 50.41
N VAL A 211 -36.54 6.08 49.13
CA VAL A 211 -35.35 6.21 48.24
C VAL A 211 -34.56 7.49 48.53
N CYS A 212 -35.23 8.55 48.99
CA CYS A 212 -34.58 9.77 49.45
C CYS A 212 -34.75 9.90 50.98
N PRO A 213 -33.66 10.18 51.74
CA PRO A 213 -33.73 10.41 53.19
C PRO A 213 -34.44 11.72 53.56
#